data_AF-A0A2D8KFA7-F1
#
_entry.id   AF-A0A2D8KFA7-F1
#
_cell.length_a   1.000
_cell.length_b   1.000
_cell.length_c   1.000
_cell.angle_alpha   90.00
_cell.angle_beta   90.00
_cell.angle_gamma   90.00
#
_symmetry.space_group_name_H-M   'P 1'
#
loop_
_entity.id
_entity.type
_entity.pdbx_description
1 polymer ?
#
loop_
_entity_poly.entity_id
_entity_poly.type
_entity_poly.pdbx_seq_one_letter_code
_entity_poly.pdbx_strand_id
1 'polypeptide(L)'
;MNYFSPVEKHFFNLQDIKNQTTNIPYIVLESFPQLGLITSLRFLEWASKNPEGVISLPTGKTPEYFIKWTHHILNNWDNKELADLRNSNGLTIDSKPDLTKLKFVQIDEFYPLNPKQHNSFYNYVCKYYIEG
;
A
#
# COMPACT_ATOMS: atom_id res chain seq x y z
N MET A 1 18.25 -14.41 -7.80
CA MET A 1 16.91 -14.20 -8.40
C MET A 1 16.15 -13.25 -7.50
N ASN A 2 15.64 -12.13 -8.01
CA ASN A 2 14.81 -11.23 -7.22
C ASN A 2 13.47 -11.92 -6.97
N TYR A 3 13.16 -12.21 -5.70
CA TYR A 3 11.92 -12.87 -5.32
C TYR A 3 10.81 -11.82 -5.26
N PHE A 4 10.16 -11.59 -6.41
CA PHE A 4 8.91 -10.83 -6.46
C PHE A 4 7.79 -11.63 -5.81
N SER A 5 6.98 -10.95 -5.00
CA SER A 5 5.68 -11.46 -4.55
C SER A 5 4.74 -11.72 -5.74
N PRO A 6 3.68 -12.53 -5.56
CA PRO A 6 2.61 -12.68 -6.54
C PRO A 6 2.10 -11.36 -7.13
N VAL A 7 1.83 -10.35 -6.29
CA VAL A 7 1.41 -9.01 -6.73
C VAL A 7 2.49 -8.36 -7.59
N GLU A 8 3.72 -8.25 -7.09
CA GLU A 8 4.82 -7.61 -7.83
C GLU A 8 5.10 -8.32 -9.15
N LYS A 9 5.04 -9.66 -9.16
CA LYS A 9 5.26 -10.48 -10.36
C LYS A 9 4.20 -10.21 -11.43
N HIS A 10 2.94 -9.99 -11.04
CA HIS A 10 1.89 -9.60 -11.98
C HIS A 10 2.27 -8.30 -12.71
N PHE A 11 2.56 -7.23 -11.97
CA PHE A 11 2.90 -5.94 -12.58
C PHE A 11 4.25 -5.94 -13.30
N PHE A 12 5.25 -6.69 -12.81
CA PHE A 12 6.51 -6.92 -13.51
C PHE A 12 6.29 -7.63 -14.86
N ASN A 13 5.27 -8.48 -14.98
CA ASN A 13 4.94 -9.12 -16.24
C ASN A 13 4.24 -8.18 -17.24
N LEU A 14 3.68 -7.06 -16.78
CA LEU A 14 3.06 -6.05 -17.64
C LEU A 14 4.08 -5.06 -18.25
N GLN A 15 5.16 -4.73 -17.55
CA GLN A 15 6.15 -3.77 -18.08
C GLN A 15 6.96 -4.31 -19.26
N ASP A 16 7.44 -3.47 -20.16
CA ASP A 16 8.27 -3.91 -21.30
C ASP A 16 9.67 -4.36 -20.89
N ILE A 17 10.25 -3.72 -19.86
CA ILE A 17 11.64 -3.96 -19.46
C ILE A 17 11.74 -5.20 -18.56
N LYS A 18 12.09 -6.34 -19.16
CA LYS A 18 12.27 -7.62 -18.43
C LYS A 18 13.68 -7.82 -17.90
N ASN A 19 14.69 -7.40 -18.65
CA ASN A 19 16.09 -7.54 -18.28
C ASN A 19 16.59 -6.28 -17.59
N GLN A 20 16.63 -6.31 -16.25
CA GLN A 20 17.10 -5.20 -15.44
C GLN A 20 18.60 -5.36 -15.14
N THR A 21 19.38 -4.31 -15.41
CA THR A 21 20.82 -4.26 -15.11
C THR A 21 21.11 -3.52 -13.80
N THR A 22 20.09 -2.97 -13.15
CA THR A 22 20.18 -2.28 -11.88
C THR A 22 20.35 -3.27 -10.72
N ASN A 23 21.06 -2.85 -9.67
CA ASN A 23 21.20 -3.65 -8.45
C ASN A 23 19.89 -3.78 -7.67
N ILE A 24 19.03 -2.76 -7.76
CA ILE A 24 17.71 -2.74 -7.11
C ILE A 24 16.66 -3.04 -8.19
N PRO A 25 15.78 -4.05 -7.98
CA PRO A 25 14.69 -4.31 -8.90
C PRO A 25 13.69 -3.16 -8.91
N TYR A 26 13.04 -2.95 -10.06
CA TYR A 26 11.99 -1.95 -10.20
C TYR A 26 10.79 -2.48 -11.00
N ILE A 27 9.67 -1.77 -10.91
CA ILE A 27 8.49 -2.02 -11.73
C ILE A 27 8.10 -0.67 -12.34
N VAL A 28 8.10 -0.59 -13.66
CA VAL A 28 7.64 0.58 -14.40
C VAL A 28 6.12 0.55 -14.44
N LEU A 29 5.51 1.68 -14.10
CA LEU A 29 4.07 1.87 -14.04
C LEU A 29 3.70 3.10 -14.87
N GLU A 30 2.48 3.11 -15.38
CA GLU A 30 2.02 4.14 -16.33
C GLU A 30 1.41 5.36 -15.63
N SER A 31 1.05 5.25 -14.35
CA SER A 31 0.34 6.32 -13.64
C SER A 31 0.41 6.24 -12.11
N PHE A 32 0.18 7.37 -11.42
CA PHE A 32 0.06 7.42 -9.96
C PHE A 32 -1.11 6.58 -9.40
N PRO A 33 -2.31 6.54 -10.01
CA PRO A 33 -3.36 5.59 -9.61
C PRO A 33 -2.89 4.14 -9.63
N GLN A 34 -2.14 3.72 -10.64
CA GLN A 34 -1.61 2.36 -10.75
C GLN A 34 -0.56 2.09 -9.68
N LEU A 35 0.32 3.07 -9.40
CA LEU A 35 1.25 3.01 -8.26
C LEU A 35 0.53 2.84 -6.93
N GLY A 36 -0.57 3.57 -6.71
CA GLY A 36 -1.40 3.40 -5.52
C GLY A 36 -2.01 2.00 -5.42
N LEU A 37 -2.51 1.47 -6.54
CA LEU A 37 -3.12 0.13 -6.58
C LEU A 37 -2.12 -0.96 -6.24
N ILE A 38 -0.98 -1.04 -6.93
CA ILE A 38 0.04 -2.07 -6.66
C ILE A 38 0.54 -1.97 -5.22
N THR A 39 0.77 -0.76 -4.72
CA THR A 39 1.26 -0.55 -3.34
C THR A 39 0.22 -1.01 -2.33
N SER A 40 -1.07 -0.75 -2.59
CA SER A 40 -2.18 -1.18 -1.75
C SER A 40 -2.30 -2.70 -1.71
N LEU A 41 -2.31 -3.36 -2.88
CA LEU A 41 -2.35 -4.82 -2.97
C LEU A 41 -1.14 -5.46 -2.29
N ARG A 42 0.06 -4.91 -2.51
CA ARG A 42 1.30 -5.42 -1.93
C ARG A 42 1.35 -5.25 -0.40
N PHE A 43 0.80 -4.15 0.11
CA PHE A 43 0.64 -3.90 1.54
C PHE A 43 -0.33 -4.90 2.17
N LEU A 44 -1.50 -5.12 1.56
CA LEU A 44 -2.48 -6.09 2.06
C LEU A 44 -1.96 -7.53 2.02
N GLU A 45 -1.21 -7.88 0.97
CA GLU A 45 -0.51 -9.16 0.90
C GLU A 45 0.49 -9.32 2.05
N TRP A 46 1.29 -8.28 2.33
CA TRP A 46 2.24 -8.31 3.44
C TRP A 46 1.53 -8.40 4.80
N ALA A 47 0.49 -7.58 5.02
CA ALA A 47 -0.27 -7.55 6.26
C ALA A 47 -0.94 -8.88 6.56
N SER A 48 -1.45 -9.58 5.53
CA SER A 48 -2.03 -10.93 5.68
C SER A 48 -1.04 -11.95 6.25
N LYS A 49 0.25 -11.79 5.96
CA LYS A 49 1.34 -12.66 6.43
C LYS A 49 1.98 -12.16 7.72
N ASN A 50 1.71 -10.91 8.11
CA ASN A 50 2.33 -10.23 9.24
C ASN A 50 1.25 -9.47 10.06
N PRO A 51 0.27 -10.18 10.65
CA PRO A 51 -0.88 -9.54 11.30
C PRO A 51 -0.50 -8.64 12.49
N GLU A 52 0.66 -8.88 13.12
CA GLU A 52 1.18 -8.07 14.24
C GLU A 52 2.45 -7.29 13.86
N GLY A 53 2.65 -7.09 12.55
CA GLY A 53 3.81 -6.44 11.99
C GLY A 53 3.94 -4.97 12.39
N VAL A 54 5.17 -4.45 12.27
CA VAL A 54 5.47 -3.03 12.46
C VAL A 54 5.49 -2.37 11.07
N ILE A 55 4.73 -1.30 10.92
CA ILE A 55 4.61 -0.55 9.67
C ILE A 55 4.97 0.91 9.88
N SER A 56 5.40 1.54 8.81
CA SER A 56 5.62 2.97 8.75
C SER A 56 5.11 3.46 7.40
N LEU A 57 4.07 4.29 7.41
CA LEU A 57 3.41 4.76 6.18
C LEU A 57 3.79 6.22 5.90
N PRO A 58 4.06 6.57 4.64
CA PRO A 58 4.48 7.91 4.25
C PRO A 58 3.33 8.93 4.33
N THR A 59 3.65 10.22 4.39
CA THR A 59 2.67 11.31 4.33
C THR A 59 2.78 12.09 3.00
N GLY A 60 1.86 13.04 2.77
CA GLY A 60 1.90 13.93 1.60
C GLY A 60 0.96 13.54 0.47
N LYS A 61 1.25 13.99 -0.76
CA LYS A 61 0.38 13.79 -1.94
C LYS A 61 0.58 12.44 -2.62
N THR A 62 1.81 11.96 -2.70
CA THR A 62 2.14 10.70 -3.36
C THR A 62 1.35 9.49 -2.83
N PRO A 63 1.17 9.31 -1.51
CA PRO A 63 0.41 8.17 -0.99
C PRO A 63 -1.12 8.29 -1.12
N GLU A 64 -1.65 9.39 -1.68
CA GLU A 64 -3.11 9.61 -1.74
C GLU A 64 -3.85 8.45 -2.44
N TYR A 65 -3.34 7.98 -3.59
CA TYR A 65 -3.95 6.83 -4.28
C TYR A 65 -3.77 5.52 -3.51
N PHE A 66 -2.65 5.33 -2.81
CA PHE A 66 -2.45 4.17 -1.95
C PHE A 66 -3.47 4.13 -0.81
N ILE A 67 -3.69 5.25 -0.13
CA ILE A 67 -4.69 5.39 0.94
C ILE A 67 -6.08 5.08 0.40
N LYS A 68 -6.47 5.75 -0.69
CA LYS A 68 -7.78 5.58 -1.32
C LYS A 68 -8.05 4.13 -1.75
N TRP A 69 -7.09 3.48 -2.42
CA TRP A 69 -7.23 2.09 -2.83
C TRP A 69 -7.33 1.15 -1.64
N THR A 70 -6.51 1.35 -0.61
CA THR A 70 -6.49 0.51 0.59
C THR A 70 -7.83 0.57 1.33
N HIS A 71 -8.35 1.78 1.55
CA HIS A 71 -9.68 1.96 2.15
C HIS A 71 -10.79 1.39 1.26
N HIS A 72 -10.77 1.68 -0.04
CA HIS A 72 -11.79 1.20 -0.97
C HIS A 72 -11.85 -0.34 -0.99
N ILE A 73 -10.71 -1.00 -1.05
CA ILE A 73 -10.61 -2.47 -1.04
C ILE A 73 -11.05 -3.05 0.30
N LEU A 74 -10.61 -2.51 1.43
CA LEU A 74 -10.96 -3.02 2.75
C LEU A 74 -12.44 -2.82 3.09
N ASN A 75 -13.01 -1.66 2.76
CA ASN A 75 -14.40 -1.32 3.08
C ASN A 75 -15.39 -2.09 2.21
N ASN A 76 -14.95 -2.60 1.06
CA ASN A 76 -15.79 -3.31 0.10
C ASN A 76 -15.22 -4.71 -0.21
N TRP A 77 -14.66 -5.38 0.81
CA TRP A 77 -13.93 -6.63 0.64
C TRP A 77 -14.74 -7.75 -0.02
N ASP A 78 -16.03 -7.85 0.28
CA ASP A 78 -16.90 -8.90 -0.26
C ASP A 78 -17.57 -8.50 -1.60
N ASN A 79 -17.25 -7.31 -2.12
CA ASN A 79 -17.72 -6.89 -3.43
C ASN A 79 -17.04 -7.73 -4.53
N LYS A 80 -17.85 -8.28 -5.44
CA LYS A 80 -17.40 -9.17 -6.51
C LYS A 80 -16.40 -8.50 -7.46
N GLU A 81 -16.68 -7.27 -7.91
CA GLU A 81 -15.79 -6.55 -8.83
C GLU A 81 -14.41 -6.30 -8.20
N LEU A 82 -14.38 -5.99 -6.90
CA LEU A 82 -13.12 -5.81 -6.18
C LEU A 82 -12.43 -7.13 -5.83
N ALA A 83 -13.15 -8.23 -5.67
CA ALA A 83 -12.56 -9.56 -5.60
C ALA A 83 -11.86 -9.92 -6.91
N ASP A 84 -12.54 -9.70 -8.05
CA ASP A 84 -11.98 -9.93 -9.37
C ASP A 84 -10.76 -9.02 -9.63
N LEU A 85 -10.83 -7.74 -9.23
CA LEU A 85 -9.71 -6.80 -9.32
C LEU A 85 -8.50 -7.28 -8.50
N ARG A 86 -8.69 -7.69 -7.25
CA ARG A 86 -7.59 -8.21 -6.41
C ARG A 86 -6.95 -9.47 -7.00
N ASN A 87 -7.78 -10.44 -7.36
CA ASN A 87 -7.33 -11.73 -7.87
C ASN A 87 -6.61 -11.58 -9.22
N SER A 88 -7.16 -10.78 -10.14
CA SER A 88 -6.55 -10.52 -11.45
C SER A 88 -5.22 -9.79 -11.35
N ASN A 89 -5.02 -8.97 -10.32
CA ASN A 89 -3.77 -8.24 -10.05
C ASN A 89 -2.80 -9.00 -9.11
N GLY A 90 -3.03 -10.30 -8.88
CA GLY A 90 -2.09 -11.18 -8.19
C GLY A 90 -2.18 -11.19 -6.66
N LEU A 91 -3.18 -10.54 -6.05
CA LEU A 91 -3.40 -10.62 -4.60
C LEU A 91 -4.15 -11.92 -4.27
N THR A 92 -3.41 -12.95 -3.86
CA THR A 92 -3.93 -14.27 -3.49
C THR A 92 -3.97 -14.43 -1.98
N ILE A 93 -5.02 -13.93 -1.33
CA ILE A 93 -5.24 -14.11 0.12
C ILE A 93 -6.68 -14.53 0.39
N ASP A 94 -6.86 -15.48 1.31
CA ASP A 94 -8.16 -16.14 1.52
C ASP A 94 -9.18 -15.27 2.26
N SER A 95 -8.72 -14.29 3.03
CA SER A 95 -9.57 -13.47 3.89
C SER A 95 -9.05 -12.03 4.00
N LYS A 96 -9.95 -11.13 4.42
CA LYS A 96 -9.63 -9.72 4.68
C LYS A 96 -8.54 -9.63 5.75
N PRO A 97 -7.41 -8.95 5.50
CA PRO A 97 -6.39 -8.76 6.53
C PRO A 97 -6.97 -7.94 7.68
N ASP A 98 -6.78 -8.43 8.90
CA ASP A 98 -7.02 -7.66 10.11
C ASP A 98 -5.82 -6.75 10.38
N LEU A 99 -6.04 -5.44 10.30
CA LEU A 99 -4.99 -4.44 10.50
C LEU A 99 -4.92 -3.93 11.95
N THR A 100 -5.84 -4.33 12.82
CA THR A 100 -5.98 -3.77 14.18
C THR A 100 -4.79 -4.05 15.09
N LYS A 101 -4.00 -5.08 14.77
CA LYS A 101 -2.82 -5.47 15.53
C LYS A 101 -1.50 -4.94 14.96
N LEU A 102 -1.53 -4.24 13.82
CA LEU A 102 -0.34 -3.62 13.28
C LEU A 102 0.14 -2.48 14.18
N LYS A 103 1.46 -2.38 14.34
CA LYS A 103 2.10 -1.28 15.09
C LYS A 103 2.55 -0.21 14.11
N PHE A 104 1.94 0.96 14.17
CA PHE A 104 2.31 2.10 13.34
C PHE A 104 3.45 2.91 13.98
N VAL A 105 4.50 3.19 13.21
CA VAL A 105 5.60 4.08 13.58
C VAL A 105 5.63 5.24 12.59
N GLN A 106 5.49 6.48 13.08
CA GLN A 106 5.60 7.68 12.25
C GLN A 106 7.08 7.94 11.88
N ILE A 107 7.34 8.26 10.62
CA ILE A 107 8.70 8.44 10.08
C ILE A 107 9.30 9.76 10.57
N ASP A 108 8.53 10.83 10.44
CA ASP A 108 8.99 12.21 10.56
C ASP A 108 7.87 13.15 11.02
N GLU A 109 8.25 14.37 11.41
CA GLU A 109 7.35 15.45 11.77
C GLU A 109 8.06 16.80 11.55
N PHE A 110 7.28 17.86 11.39
CA PHE A 110 7.82 19.21 11.38
C PHE A 110 8.13 19.69 12.81
N TYR A 111 9.38 20.08 13.07
CA TYR A 111 9.75 20.76 14.32
C TYR A 111 9.92 22.27 14.08
N PRO A 112 9.42 23.16 14.97
CA PRO A 112 8.73 22.91 16.24
C PRO A 112 7.19 22.95 16.12
N LEU A 113 6.60 22.34 15.07
CA LEU A 113 5.16 22.43 14.81
C LEU A 113 4.36 21.74 15.91
N ASN A 114 3.20 22.32 16.26
CA ASN A 114 2.25 21.66 17.15
C ASN A 114 1.60 20.45 16.42
N PRO A 115 1.69 19.21 16.96
CA PRO A 115 1.09 18.02 16.34
C PRO A 115 -0.43 18.05 16.20
N LYS A 116 -1.13 18.96 16.89
CA LYS A 116 -2.58 19.14 16.71
C LYS A 116 -2.94 20.03 15.53
N GLN A 117 -1.97 20.65 14.87
CA GLN A 117 -2.21 21.48 13.71
C GLN A 117 -2.54 20.62 12.48
N HIS A 118 -3.44 21.11 11.63
CA HIS A 118 -3.87 20.44 10.39
C HIS A 118 -2.75 20.15 9.37
N ASN A 119 -1.61 20.83 9.48
CA ASN A 119 -0.45 20.61 8.61
C ASN A 119 0.59 19.66 9.21
N SER A 120 0.38 19.16 10.44
CA SER A 120 1.27 18.17 11.04
C SER A 120 1.11 16.82 10.38
N PHE A 121 2.19 16.06 10.34
CA PHE A 121 2.15 14.68 9.88
C PHE A 121 1.38 13.79 10.84
N TYR A 122 1.39 14.10 12.14
CA TYR A 122 0.51 13.45 13.11
C TYR A 122 -0.97 13.61 12.71
N ASN A 123 -1.45 14.83 12.42
CA ASN A 123 -2.83 15.04 12.02
C ASN A 123 -3.16 14.33 10.70
N TYR A 124 -2.24 14.37 9.72
CA TYR A 124 -2.40 13.64 8.46
C TYR A 124 -2.58 12.14 8.73
N VAL A 125 -1.71 11.54 9.54
CA VAL A 125 -1.76 10.10 9.85
C VAL A 125 -3.08 9.74 10.52
N CYS A 126 -3.48 10.47 11.57
CA CYS A 126 -4.75 10.22 12.25
C CYS A 126 -5.92 10.28 11.27
N LYS A 127 -6.00 11.36 10.48
CA LYS A 127 -7.13 11.60 9.58
C LYS A 127 -7.22 10.60 8.43
N TYR A 128 -6.10 10.28 7.78
CA TYR A 128 -6.12 9.53 6.52
C TYR A 128 -5.84 8.04 6.67
N TYR A 129 -5.07 7.63 7.69
CA TYR A 129 -4.77 6.22 7.93
C TYR A 129 -5.59 5.60 9.05
N ILE A 130 -5.79 6.31 10.16
CA ILE A 130 -6.42 5.73 11.36
C ILE A 130 -7.93 5.90 11.37
N GLU A 131 -8.42 7.11 11.08
CA GLU A 131 -9.84 7.46 11.02
C GLU A 131 -10.50 7.13 9.68
N GLY A 132 -9.67 7.03 8.62
CA GLY A 132 -10.07 7.08 7.21
C GLY A 132 -11.16 6.12 6.79
#